data_AF-A0A7K2P2V4-F1
#
_entry.id   AF-A0A7K2P2V4-F1
#
_cell.length_a   1.000
_cell.length_b   1.000
_cell.length_c   1.000
_cell.angle_alpha   90.00
_cell.angle_beta   90.00
_cell.angle_gamma   90.00
#
_symmetry.space_group_name_H-M   'P 1'
#
loop_
_entity.id
_entity.type
_entity.pdbx_description
1 polymer ?
#
loop_
_entity_poly.entity_id
_entity_poly.type
_entity_poly.pdbx_seq_one_letter_code
_entity_poly.pdbx_strand_id
1 'polypeptide(L)' 'MRSLERHRDVGAYALGVLDEAEAFRFEDHLMECPRCAAQVTEFGPATRQLMLFRQAT' A
#
# COMPACT_ATOMS: atom_id res chain seq x y z
N MET A 1 -15.65 -7.54 8.35
CA MET A 1 -15.55 -6.72 7.10
C MET A 1 -14.24 -5.93 7.04
N ARG A 2 -13.86 -5.16 8.08
CA ARG A 2 -12.64 -4.32 8.06
C ARG A 2 -11.30 -4.99 7.72
N SER A 3 -11.08 -6.24 8.10
CA SER A 3 -9.80 -6.93 7.78
C SER A 3 -9.62 -7.16 6.26
N LEU A 4 -10.72 -7.45 5.55
CA LEU A 4 -10.68 -7.62 4.09
C LEU A 4 -10.48 -6.28 3.36
N GLU A 5 -11.03 -5.19 3.91
CA GLU A 5 -10.82 -3.82 3.44
C GLU A 5 -9.35 -3.42 3.62
N ARG A 6 -8.77 -3.64 4.82
CA ARG A 6 -7.33 -3.40 5.09
C ARG A 6 -6.43 -4.14 4.11
N HIS A 7 -6.76 -5.40 3.74
CA HIS A 7 -5.97 -6.15 2.76
C HIS A 7 -6.02 -5.59 1.33
N ARG A 8 -7.05 -4.81 0.98
CA ARG A 8 -7.15 -4.14 -0.33
C ARG A 8 -6.34 -2.84 -0.36
N ASP A 9 -6.10 -2.24 0.80
CA ASP A 9 -5.36 -0.98 0.93
C ASP A 9 -3.86 -1.11 0.64
N VAL A 10 -3.31 -2.33 0.52
CA VAL A 10 -1.88 -2.55 0.24
C VAL A 10 -1.39 -1.87 -1.04
N GLY A 11 -2.22 -1.82 -2.09
CA GLY A 11 -1.88 -1.11 -3.33
C GLY A 11 -1.91 0.41 -3.15
N ALA A 12 -2.92 0.91 -2.43
CA ALA A 12 -3.06 2.34 -2.13
C ALA A 12 -1.94 2.84 -1.21
N TYR A 13 -1.55 2.04 -0.21
CA TYR A 13 -0.43 2.29 0.66
C TYR A 13 0.89 2.34 -0.13
N ALA A 14 1.16 1.34 -0.99
CA ALA A 14 2.38 1.31 -1.80
C ALA A 14 2.48 2.46 -2.81
N LEU A 15 1.32 3.01 -3.24
CA LEU A 15 1.24 4.20 -4.08
C LEU A 15 1.29 5.52 -3.28
N GLY A 16 1.23 5.48 -1.96
CA GLY A 16 1.20 6.68 -1.10
C GLY A 16 -0.04 7.55 -1.30
N VAL A 17 -1.20 6.94 -1.59
CA VAL A 17 -2.47 7.67 -1.84
C VAL A 17 -3.46 7.60 -0.68
N LEU A 18 -3.15 6.84 0.37
CA LEU A 18 -3.92 6.82 1.61
C LEU A 18 -3.76 8.16 2.34
N ASP A 19 -4.81 8.59 3.03
CA ASP A 19 -4.67 9.69 3.99
C ASP A 19 -3.86 9.25 5.23
N GLU A 20 -3.48 10.21 6.07
CA GLU A 20 -2.64 9.95 7.25
C GLU A 20 -3.29 8.97 8.23
N ALA A 21 -4.62 9.06 8.42
CA ALA A 21 -5.33 8.20 9.36
C ALA A 21 -5.49 6.77 8.79
N GLU A 22 -5.66 6.64 7.49
CA GLU A 22 -5.70 5.37 6.77
C GLU A 22 -4.32 4.68 6.75
N ALA A 23 -3.25 5.44 6.46
CA ALA A 23 -1.89 4.95 6.49
C ALA A 23 -1.53 4.40 7.88
N PHE A 24 -1.78 5.17 8.93
CA PHE A 24 -1.52 4.74 10.31
C PHE A 24 -2.24 3.42 10.66
N ARG A 25 -3.52 3.30 10.29
CA ARG A 25 -4.32 2.08 10.52
C ARG A 25 -3.82 0.86 9.72
N PHE A 26 -3.23 1.11 8.55
CA PHE A 26 -2.62 0.07 7.72
C PHE A 26 -1.22 -0.33 8.22
N GLU A 27 -0.43 0.61 8.74
CA GLU A 27 0.85 0.31 9.38
C GLU A 27 0.69 -0.60 10.61
N ASP A 28 -0.32 -0.33 11.44
CA ASP A 28 -0.71 -1.23 12.53
C ASP A 28 -1.03 -2.65 12.01
N HIS A 29 -1.75 -2.76 10.89
CA HIS A 29 -2.03 -4.04 10.23
C HIS A 29 -0.78 -4.73 9.70
N LEU A 30 0.18 -3.96 9.16
CA LEU A 30 1.41 -4.50 8.57
C LEU A 30 2.25 -5.25 9.61
N MET A 31 2.25 -4.78 10.86
CA MET A 31 2.94 -5.44 11.97
C MET A 31 2.35 -6.83 12.29
N GLU A 32 1.06 -7.03 12.02
CA GLU A 32 0.34 -8.27 12.32
C GLU A 32 0.17 -9.19 11.10
N CYS A 33 0.46 -8.72 9.88
CA CYS A 33 0.17 -9.45 8.65
C CYS A 33 1.39 -9.59 7.71
N PRO A 34 2.10 -10.74 7.74
CA PRO A 34 3.27 -10.96 6.89
C PRO A 34 2.93 -10.97 5.39
N ARG A 35 1.71 -11.37 5.03
CA ARG A 35 1.24 -11.32 3.63
C ARG A 35 1.20 -9.90 3.10
N CYS A 36 0.68 -8.95 3.88
CA CYS A 36 0.66 -7.54 3.46
C CYS A 36 2.07 -6.95 3.39
N ALA A 37 2.96 -7.29 4.33
CA ALA A 37 4.35 -6.87 4.27
C ALA A 37 5.09 -7.37 3.00
N ALA A 38 4.85 -8.63 2.62
CA ALA A 38 5.37 -9.19 1.37
C ALA A 38 4.82 -8.43 0.15
N GLN A 39 3.50 -8.22 0.10
CA GLN A 39 2.84 -7.51 -1.01
C GLN A 39 3.31 -6.05 -1.16
N VAL A 40 3.56 -5.31 -0.06
CA VAL A 40 4.15 -3.96 -0.13
C VAL A 40 5.50 -3.99 -0.83
N THR A 41 6.33 -4.99 -0.49
CA THR A 41 7.66 -5.16 -1.11
C THR A 41 7.53 -5.53 -2.59
N GLU A 42 6.64 -6.45 -2.92
CA GLU A 42 6.38 -6.90 -4.30
C GLU A 42 5.85 -5.78 -5.19
N PHE A 43 5.07 -4.85 -4.64
CA PHE A 43 4.53 -3.71 -5.37
C PHE A 43 5.54 -2.61 -5.67
N GLY A 44 6.67 -2.55 -4.96
CA GLY A 44 7.67 -1.49 -5.11
C GLY A 44 8.09 -1.20 -6.56
N PRO A 45 8.47 -2.22 -7.37
CA PRO A 45 8.80 -1.99 -8.78
C PRO A 45 7.63 -1.43 -9.61
N ALA A 46 6.41 -1.93 -9.40
CA ALA A 46 5.23 -1.50 -10.14
C ALA A 46 4.83 -0.06 -9.78
N THR A 47 4.81 0.29 -8.50
CA THR A 47 4.47 1.65 -8.05
C THR A 47 5.52 2.65 -8.51
N ARG A 48 6.80 2.28 -8.52
CA ARG A 48 7.86 3.10 -9.11
C ARG A 48 7.61 3.40 -10.59
N GLN A 49 7.24 2.41 -11.40
CA GLN A 49 6.94 2.64 -12.82
C GLN A 49 5.74 3.58 -13.00
N LEU A 50 4.69 3.41 -12.21
CA LEU A 50 3.50 4.28 -12.25
C LEU A 50 3.85 5.72 -11.87
N MET A 51 4.70 5.93 -10.85
CA MET A 51 5.17 7.26 -10.45
C MET A 51 6.02 7.93 -11.54
N LEU A 52 6.86 7.17 -12.24
CA LEU A 52 7.62 7.67 -13.38
C LEU A 52 6.69 8.06 -14.54
N PHE A 53 5.69 7.22 -14.86
CA PHE A 53 4.71 7.52 -15.90
C PHE A 53 3.95 8.82 -15.61
N ARG A 54 3.47 8.99 -14.37
CA ARG A 54 2.80 10.22 -13.91
C ARG A 54 3.63 11.48 -14.14
N GLN A 55 4.95 11.41 -14.02
CA GLN A 55 5.84 12.57 -14.19
C GLN A 55 6.11 12.89 -15.66
N ALA A 56 5.90 11.93 -16.55
CA ALA A 56 6.19 12.06 -17.97
C ALA A 56 5.02 12.58 -18.81
N THR A 57 3.83 12.72 -18.22
CA THR A 57 2.57 13.17 -18.83
C THR A 57 2.05 14.41 -18.13
#